data_AF-A0A1G5K535-F1
#
_entry.id   AF-A0A1G5K535-F1
#
_cell.length_a   1.000
_cell.length_b   1.000
_cell.length_c   1.000
_cell.angle_alpha   90.00
_cell.angle_beta   90.00
_cell.angle_gamma   90.00
#
_symmetry.space_group_name_H-M   'P 1'
#
loop_
_entity.id
_entity.type
_entity.pdbx_description
1 polymer ?
#
loop_
_entity_poly.entity_id
_entity_poly.type
_entity_poly.pdbx_seq_one_letter_code
_entity_poly.pdbx_strand_id
1 'polypeptide(L)'
;METHDLKQSNRNKILWIAVLIVLNTLLYTMAMKGRTLPERLTTALAANLIGYNVIGLLLGTVVALFPYKNLGYAKKYLRASLLVILTLQIVMTVGLLLVLLMTFAGWY
;
A
#
# COMPACT_ATOMS: atom_id res chain seq x y z
N MET A 1 -14.50 -7.17 -25.44
CA MET A 1 -14.61 -5.94 -24.61
C MET A 1 -13.86 -6.03 -23.28
N GLU A 2 -13.63 -7.22 -22.72
CA GLU A 2 -13.11 -7.43 -21.35
C GLU A 2 -11.63 -7.02 -21.08
N THR A 3 -10.78 -6.91 -22.11
CA THR A 3 -9.34 -6.67 -21.92
C THR A 3 -8.95 -5.21 -21.69
N HIS A 4 -9.71 -4.26 -22.24
CA HIS A 4 -9.47 -2.83 -22.04
C HIS A 4 -9.84 -2.38 -20.62
N ASP A 5 -10.97 -2.86 -20.09
CA ASP A 5 -11.41 -2.55 -18.73
C ASP A 5 -10.45 -3.05 -17.66
N LEU A 6 -9.84 -4.23 -17.86
CA LEU A 6 -8.84 -4.79 -16.95
C LEU A 6 -7.57 -3.95 -16.90
N LYS A 7 -7.09 -3.49 -18.06
CA LYS A 7 -5.87 -2.66 -18.15
C LYS A 7 -6.09 -1.31 -17.49
N GLN A 8 -7.24 -0.69 -17.72
CA GLN A 8 -7.60 0.61 -17.13
C GLN A 8 -7.83 0.53 -15.61
N SER A 9 -8.50 -0.51 -15.13
CA SER A 9 -8.69 -0.76 -13.70
C SER A 9 -7.36 -0.95 -12.96
N ASN A 10 -6.44 -1.74 -13.53
CA ASN A 10 -5.12 -1.95 -12.92
C ASN A 10 -4.28 -0.67 -12.89
N ARG A 11 -4.34 0.17 -13.95
CA ARG A 11 -3.66 1.47 -13.97
C ARG A 11 -4.16 2.40 -12.88
N ASN A 12 -5.47 2.49 -12.68
CA ASN A 12 -6.04 3.30 -11.61
C ASN A 12 -5.61 2.81 -10.23
N LYS A 13 -5.53 1.49 -10.00
CA LYS A 13 -5.03 0.94 -8.72
C LYS A 13 -3.56 1.28 -8.47
N ILE A 14 -2.72 1.20 -9.50
CA ILE A 14 -1.30 1.57 -9.39
C ILE A 14 -1.17 3.06 -9.05
N LEU A 15 -1.97 3.92 -9.71
CA LEU A 15 -2.05 5.34 -9.37
C LEU A 15 -2.45 5.57 -7.92
N TRP A 16 -3.50 4.87 -7.44
CA TRP A 16 -3.92 4.95 -6.03
C TRP A 16 -2.83 4.48 -5.06
N ILE A 17 -2.12 3.39 -5.38
CA ILE A 17 -0.99 2.90 -4.57
C ILE A 17 0.11 3.97 -4.53
N ALA A 18 0.45 4.58 -5.66
CA ALA A 18 1.44 5.66 -5.70
C ALA A 18 1.03 6.87 -4.86
N VAL A 19 -0.23 7.29 -4.94
CA VAL A 19 -0.78 8.39 -4.12
C VAL A 19 -0.73 8.02 -2.63
N LEU A 20 -1.12 6.80 -2.26
CA LEU A 20 -1.09 6.33 -0.87
C LEU A 20 0.34 6.22 -0.34
N ILE A 21 1.32 5.84 -1.15
CA ILE A 21 2.74 5.84 -0.76
C ILE A 21 3.20 7.24 -0.40
N VAL A 22 2.89 8.24 -1.24
CA VAL A 22 3.25 9.64 -0.98
C VAL A 22 2.56 10.13 0.29
N LEU A 23 1.26 9.86 0.43
CA LEU A 23 0.48 10.24 1.61
C LEU A 23 1.03 9.60 2.89
N ASN A 24 1.29 8.29 2.88
CA ASN A 24 1.85 7.56 4.02
C ASN A 24 3.25 8.07 4.39
N THR A 25 4.06 8.43 3.40
CA THR A 25 5.39 9.01 3.65
C THR A 25 5.28 10.37 4.35
N LEU A 26 4.35 11.22 3.92
CA LEU A 26 4.08 12.52 4.56
C LEU A 26 3.54 12.33 5.98
N LEU A 27 2.53 11.47 6.16
CA LEU A 27 1.93 11.18 7.47
C LEU A 27 2.97 10.61 8.45
N TYR A 28 3.81 9.68 8.00
CA TYR A 28 4.88 9.10 8.84
C TYR A 28 5.89 10.16 9.30
N THR A 29 6.26 11.07 8.39
CA THR A 29 7.21 12.15 8.69
C THR A 29 6.67 13.12 9.73
N MET A 30 5.35 13.39 9.68
CA MET A 30 4.65 14.24 10.64
C MET A 30 4.37 13.54 11.98
N ALA A 31 4.03 12.25 11.96
CA ALA A 31 3.61 11.52 13.16
C ALA A 31 4.79 11.13 14.08
N MET A 32 5.96 10.81 13.52
CA MET A 32 7.11 10.39 14.33
C MET A 32 7.91 11.58 14.85
N LYS A 33 8.04 11.73 16.17
CA LYS A 33 8.96 12.68 16.82
C LYS A 33 10.28 11.97 17.20
N GLY A 34 11.40 12.70 17.23
CA GLY A 34 12.68 12.18 17.77
C GLY A 34 13.72 11.63 16.78
N ARG A 35 13.43 11.53 15.48
CA ARG A 35 14.44 11.23 14.43
C ARG A 35 14.75 12.42 13.53
N THR A 36 15.87 12.41 12.82
CA THR A 36 16.17 13.46 11.82
C THR A 36 15.25 13.30 10.59
N LEU A 37 14.94 14.41 9.91
CA LEU A 37 14.13 14.43 8.67
C LEU A 37 14.57 13.40 7.61
N PRO A 38 15.87 13.30 7.25
CA PRO A 38 16.31 12.33 6.25
C PRO A 38 16.12 10.87 6.69
N GLU A 39 16.29 10.55 7.98
CA GLU A 39 16.03 9.21 8.51
C GLU A 39 14.54 8.83 8.44
N ARG A 40 13.64 9.79 8.73
CA ARG A 40 12.19 9.56 8.62
C ARG A 40 11.77 9.29 7.19
N LEU A 41 12.27 10.09 6.25
CA LEU A 41 11.96 9.95 4.83
C LEU A 41 12.49 8.63 4.26
N THR A 42 13.75 8.30 4.53
CA THR A 42 14.35 7.05 4.04
C THR A 42 13.67 5.81 4.63
N THR A 43 13.36 5.83 5.93
CA THR A 43 12.63 4.73 6.59
C THR A 43 11.22 4.57 6.01
N ALA A 44 10.49 5.68 5.86
CA ALA A 44 9.14 5.66 5.31
C ALA A 44 9.10 5.21 3.85
N LEU A 45 10.05 5.67 3.03
CA LEU A 45 10.17 5.25 1.63
C LEU A 45 10.57 3.78 1.53
N ALA A 46 11.53 3.30 2.32
CA ALA A 46 11.93 1.90 2.33
C ALA A 46 10.76 0.99 2.76
N ALA A 47 10.02 1.36 3.80
CA ALA A 47 8.84 0.63 4.24
C ALA A 47 7.74 0.60 3.16
N ASN A 48 7.49 1.74 2.50
CA ASN A 48 6.44 1.86 1.49
C ASN A 48 6.77 1.19 0.16
N LEU A 49 8.00 1.35 -0.34
CA LEU A 49 8.42 0.87 -1.65
C LEU A 49 8.90 -0.57 -1.61
N ILE A 50 9.54 -1.01 -0.53
CA ILE A 50 10.09 -2.37 -0.43
C ILE A 50 9.23 -3.19 0.52
N GLY A 51 9.03 -2.74 1.76
CA GLY A 51 8.31 -3.49 2.78
C GLY A 51 6.90 -3.91 2.35
N TYR A 52 6.03 -2.94 2.03
CA TYR A 52 4.64 -3.22 1.69
C TYR A 52 4.47 -3.89 0.33
N ASN A 53 5.36 -3.62 -0.64
CA ASN A 53 5.32 -4.34 -1.91
C ASN A 53 5.71 -5.80 -1.75
N VAL A 54 6.75 -6.11 -0.97
CA VAL A 54 7.16 -7.50 -0.71
C VAL A 54 6.08 -8.24 0.06
N ILE A 55 5.57 -7.67 1.15
CA ILE A 55 4.49 -8.27 1.94
C ILE A 55 3.23 -8.44 1.09
N GLY A 56 2.85 -7.42 0.32
CA GLY A 56 1.67 -7.44 -0.54
C GLY A 56 1.78 -8.43 -1.70
N LEU A 57 2.99 -8.68 -2.20
CA LEU A 57 3.25 -9.70 -3.22
C LEU A 57 3.21 -11.10 -2.62
N LEU A 58 3.78 -11.32 -1.43
CA LEU A 58 3.69 -12.61 -0.71
C LEU A 58 2.25 -12.94 -0.33
N LEU A 59 1.52 -12.00 0.28
CA LEU A 59 0.11 -12.20 0.63
C LEU A 59 -0.76 -12.29 -0.64
N GLY A 60 -0.46 -11.50 -1.67
CA GLY A 60 -1.12 -11.58 -2.98
C GLY A 60 -0.95 -12.93 -3.66
N THR A 61 0.21 -13.56 -3.49
CA THR A 61 0.53 -14.92 -3.95
C THR A 61 -0.37 -15.95 -3.25
N VAL A 62 -0.51 -15.84 -1.93
CA VAL A 62 -1.38 -16.72 -1.12
C VAL A 62 -2.85 -16.52 -1.49
N VAL A 63 -3.29 -15.27 -1.66
CA VAL A 63 -4.68 -14.96 -2.06
C VAL A 63 -4.97 -15.41 -3.50
N ALA A 64 -3.97 -15.40 -4.39
CA ALA A 64 -4.12 -15.86 -5.76
C ALA A 64 -4.29 -17.39 -5.90
N LEU A 65 -3.94 -18.17 -4.87
CA LEU A 65 -4.24 -19.61 -4.79
C LEU A 65 -5.75 -19.87 -4.70
N PHE A 66 -6.54 -18.94 -4.18
CA PHE A 66 -8.01 -19.07 -4.18
C PHE A 66 -8.57 -18.96 -5.61
N PRO A 67 -9.47 -19.85 -6.04
CA PRO A 67 -9.99 -19.86 -7.41
C PRO A 67 -10.82 -18.60 -7.69
N TYR A 68 -10.32 -17.74 -8.59
CA TYR A 68 -11.10 -16.66 -9.20
C TYR A 68 -11.52 -17.09 -10.61
N LYS A 69 -12.78 -16.81 -10.97
CA LYS A 69 -13.40 -17.17 -12.25
C LYS A 69 -12.57 -16.75 -13.47
N ASN A 70 -12.33 -17.70 -14.38
CA ASN A 70 -12.01 -17.57 -15.81
C ASN A 70 -11.01 -16.50 -16.29
N LEU A 71 -9.98 -16.14 -15.51
CA LEU A 71 -8.87 -15.28 -15.96
C LEU A 71 -7.55 -16.05 -15.99
N GLY A 72 -6.73 -15.82 -17.02
CA GLY A 72 -5.40 -16.44 -17.13
C GLY A 72 -4.52 -16.18 -15.91
N TYR A 73 -3.79 -17.21 -15.46
CA TYR A 73 -3.03 -17.25 -14.20
C TYR A 73 -2.21 -15.97 -13.91
N ALA A 74 -1.48 -15.45 -14.90
CA ALA A 74 -0.66 -14.25 -14.74
C ALA A 74 -1.48 -12.98 -14.41
N LYS A 75 -2.64 -12.79 -15.05
CA LYS A 75 -3.51 -11.62 -14.82
C LYS A 75 -4.22 -11.70 -13.47
N LYS A 76 -4.58 -12.92 -13.05
CA LYS A 76 -5.18 -13.19 -11.73
C LYS A 76 -4.20 -12.83 -10.62
N TYR A 77 -2.93 -13.24 -10.74
CA TYR A 77 -1.87 -12.94 -9.79
C TYR A 77 -1.62 -11.43 -9.64
N LEU A 78 -1.50 -10.73 -10.77
CA LEU A 78 -1.25 -9.29 -10.76
C LEU A 78 -2.42 -8.54 -10.11
N ARG A 79 -3.66 -8.92 -10.39
CA ARG A 79 -4.83 -8.26 -9.80
C ARG A 79 -4.95 -8.54 -8.29
N ALA A 80 -4.70 -9.77 -7.86
CA ALA A 80 -4.74 -10.15 -6.45
C ALA A 80 -3.64 -9.42 -5.65
N SER A 81 -2.41 -9.44 -6.14
CA SER A 81 -1.30 -8.69 -5.52
C SER A 81 -1.55 -7.19 -5.46
N LEU A 82 -2.01 -6.56 -6.54
CA LEU A 82 -2.36 -5.13 -6.53
C LEU A 82 -3.47 -4.79 -5.53
N LEU A 83 -4.48 -5.65 -5.40
CA LEU A 83 -5.54 -5.45 -4.40
C LEU A 83 -5.00 -5.58 -2.98
N VAL A 84 -4.17 -6.58 -2.71
CA VAL A 84 -3.56 -6.77 -1.38
C VAL A 84 -2.63 -5.61 -1.03
N ILE A 85 -1.80 -5.15 -1.97
CA ILE A 85 -0.93 -3.96 -1.79
C ILE A 85 -1.79 -2.74 -1.49
N LEU A 86 -2.87 -2.52 -2.25
CA LEU A 86 -3.78 -1.40 -2.00
C LEU A 86 -4.43 -1.49 -0.61
N THR A 87 -4.91 -2.67 -0.21
CA THR A 87 -5.48 -2.89 1.12
C THR A 87 -4.47 -2.64 2.23
N LEU A 88 -3.24 -3.13 2.10
CA LEU A 88 -2.16 -2.85 3.06
C LEU A 88 -1.88 -1.36 3.17
N GLN A 89 -1.80 -0.66 2.03
CA GLN A 89 -1.57 0.78 2.01
C GLN A 89 -2.68 1.54 2.74
N ILE A 90 -3.96 1.17 2.53
CA ILE A 90 -5.11 1.76 3.23
C ILE A 90 -5.03 1.50 4.74
N VAL A 91 -4.78 0.25 5.15
CA VAL A 91 -4.66 -0.11 6.58
C VAL A 91 -3.55 0.70 7.24
N MET A 92 -2.40 0.85 6.58
CA MET A 92 -1.30 1.66 7.05
C MET A 92 -1.66 3.15 7.15
N THR A 93 -2.37 3.70 6.16
CA THR A 93 -2.85 5.09 6.23
C THR A 93 -3.77 5.31 7.41
N VAL A 94 -4.70 4.41 7.66
CA VAL A 94 -5.60 4.48 8.82
C VAL A 94 -4.80 4.39 10.13
N GLY A 95 -3.85 3.46 10.22
CA GLY A 95 -2.97 3.34 11.39
C GLY A 95 -2.15 4.61 11.65
N LEU A 96 -1.56 5.21 10.61
CA LEU A 96 -0.81 6.45 10.73
C LEU A 96 -1.70 7.64 11.09
N LEU A 97 -2.92 7.71 10.58
CA LEU A 97 -3.89 8.73 11.00
C LEU A 97 -4.25 8.60 12.48
N LEU A 98 -4.45 7.37 12.98
CA LEU A 98 -4.70 7.14 14.40
C LEU A 98 -3.51 7.58 15.26
N VAL A 99 -2.28 7.21 14.86
CA VAL A 99 -1.06 7.66 15.56
C VAL A 99 -0.96 9.18 15.55
N LEU A 100 -1.22 9.82 14.41
CA LEU A 100 -1.19 11.28 14.29
C LEU A 100 -2.23 11.93 15.23
N LEU A 101 -3.46 11.39 15.29
CA LEU A 101 -4.49 11.86 16.23
C LEU A 101 -4.05 11.69 17.70
N MET A 102 -3.46 10.55 18.06
CA MET A 102 -2.94 10.32 19.41
C MET A 102 -1.81 11.29 19.77
N THR A 103 -0.92 11.57 18.81
CA THR A 103 0.17 12.55 18.96
C THR A 103 -0.37 13.98 19.16
N PHE A 104 -1.48 14.34 18.51
CA PHE A 104 -2.13 15.64 18.72
C PHE A 104 -2.96 15.70 20.02
N ALA A 105 -3.54 14.58 20.45
CA ALA A 105 -4.26 14.46 21.71
C ALA A 105 -3.34 14.47 22.95
N GLY A 106 -2.02 14.48 22.75
CA GLY A 106 -1.03 14.49 23.84
C GLY A 106 -0.91 13.15 24.57
N TRP A 107 -1.40 12.07 23.97
CA TRP A 107 -1.23 10.70 24.49
C TRP A 107 0.16 10.11 24.19
N TYR A 108 1.02 10.85 23.47
CA TYR A 108 2.37 10.44 23.07
C TYR A 108 3.34 11.62 22.96
#